data_AF-A0A1H4P3S4-F1
#
_entry.id   AF-A0A1H4P3S4-F1
#
_cell.length_a   1.000
_cell.length_b   1.000
_cell.length_c   1.000
_cell.angle_alpha   90.00
_cell.angle_beta   90.00
_cell.angle_gamma   90.00
#
_symmetry.space_group_name_H-M   'P 1'
#
loop_
_entity.id
_entity.type
_entity.pdbx_description
1 polymer ?
#
loop_
_entity_poly.entity_id
_entity_poly.type
_entity_poly.pdbx_seq_one_letter_code
_entity_poly.pdbx_strand_id
1 'polypeptide(L)'
;MNWRTLLQPRQAAVLAILLAADREMTALEIGRDSGLYQNGTPRTWAELGSSLIRPLLIAGAAAKCGRKPLRFEITERGRIAIALFKAIANRKASK
;
A
#
# COMPACT_ATOMS: atom_id res chain seq x y z
N MET A 1 7.10 -9.13 20.01
CA MET A 1 7.09 -8.91 18.53
C MET A 1 5.93 -9.72 17.95
N ASN A 2 4.81 -9.07 17.64
CA ASN A 2 3.55 -9.75 17.28
C ASN A 2 3.57 -10.08 15.77
N TRP A 3 3.78 -11.36 15.43
CA TRP A 3 3.98 -11.93 14.08
C TRP A 3 2.74 -11.88 13.17
N ARG A 4 1.66 -11.20 13.60
CA ARG A 4 0.36 -11.11 12.92
C ARG A 4 0.25 -10.03 11.84
N THR A 5 1.35 -9.36 11.46
CA THR A 5 1.35 -8.37 10.37
C THR A 5 2.15 -8.86 9.16
N LEU A 6 1.82 -10.06 8.67
CA LEU A 6 2.27 -10.47 7.34
C LEU A 6 1.58 -9.56 6.32
N LEU A 7 2.37 -8.68 5.70
CA LEU A 7 1.95 -7.82 4.61
C LEU A 7 1.38 -8.70 3.49
N GLN A 8 0.09 -8.57 3.19
CA GLN A 8 -0.53 -9.32 2.11
C GLN A 8 -0.04 -8.80 0.75
N PRO A 9 -0.01 -9.62 -0.33
CA PRO A 9 0.47 -9.18 -1.64
C PRO A 9 -0.21 -7.91 -2.16
N ARG A 10 -1.52 -7.76 -1.95
CA ARG A 10 -2.26 -6.53 -2.34
C ARG A 10 -1.86 -5.30 -1.53
N GLN A 11 -1.57 -5.47 -0.25
CA GLN A 11 -1.06 -4.39 0.61
C GLN A 11 0.38 -4.03 0.23
N ALA A 12 1.19 -5.02 -0.15
CA ALA A 12 2.53 -4.83 -0.66
C ALA A 12 2.54 -4.05 -1.98
N ALA A 13 1.57 -4.31 -2.88
CA ALA A 13 1.40 -3.52 -4.10
C ALA A 13 1.13 -2.05 -3.78
N VAL A 14 0.23 -1.75 -2.83
CA VAL A 14 -0.03 -0.37 -2.40
C VAL A 14 1.23 0.30 -1.83
N LEU A 15 1.97 -0.37 -0.95
CA LEU A 15 3.23 0.18 -0.43
C LEU A 15 4.29 0.37 -1.51
N ALA A 16 4.35 -0.52 -2.51
CA ALA A 16 5.28 -0.39 -3.63
C ALA A 16 4.95 0.84 -4.49
N ILE A 17 3.66 1.12 -4.72
CA ILE A 17 3.21 2.32 -5.45
C ILE A 17 3.52 3.60 -4.67
N LEU A 18 3.20 3.64 -3.38
CA LEU A 18 3.53 4.79 -2.53
C LEU A 18 5.05 5.03 -2.45
N LEU A 19 5.84 3.95 -2.38
CA LEU A 19 7.30 4.03 -2.41
C LEU A 19 7.82 4.55 -3.75
N ALA A 20 7.26 4.08 -4.87
CA ALA A 20 7.71 4.45 -6.21
C ALA A 20 7.34 5.89 -6.58
N ALA A 21 6.22 6.39 -6.08
CA ALA A 21 5.75 7.74 -6.37
C ALA A 21 6.56 8.82 -5.63
N ASP A 22 7.14 8.48 -4.47
CA ASP A 22 7.90 9.38 -3.58
C ASP A 22 7.20 10.72 -3.30
N ARG A 23 5.87 10.66 -3.22
CA ARG A 23 4.99 11.80 -2.94
C ARG A 23 3.70 11.32 -2.30
N GLU A 24 2.92 12.26 -1.78
CA GLU A 24 1.55 12.01 -1.37
C GLU A 24 0.68 11.54 -2.55
N MET A 25 -0.12 10.50 -2.33
CA MET A 25 -1.06 9.97 -3.33
C MET A 25 -2.47 9.84 -2.76
N THR A 26 -3.47 10.11 -3.59
CA THR A 26 -4.87 9.83 -3.30
C THR A 26 -5.19 8.34 -3.51
N ALA A 27 -6.28 7.86 -2.91
CA ALA A 27 -6.77 6.50 -3.15
C ALA A 27 -7.05 6.20 -4.64
N LEU A 28 -7.44 7.23 -5.39
CA LEU A 28 -7.69 7.12 -6.84
C LEU A 28 -6.40 6.91 -7.61
N GLU A 29 -5.35 7.68 -7.33
CA GLU A 29 -4.03 7.51 -7.95
C GLU A 29 -3.43 6.14 -7.61
N ILE A 30 -3.47 5.75 -6.34
CA ILE A 30 -2.99 4.43 -5.89
C ILE A 30 -3.73 3.32 -6.64
N GLY A 31 -5.05 3.45 -6.77
CA GLY A 31 -5.86 2.49 -7.49
C GLY A 31 -5.43 2.36 -8.94
N ARG A 32 -5.46 3.48 -9.67
CA ARG A 32 -5.08 3.54 -11.09
C ARG A 32 -3.69 2.95 -11.34
N ASP A 33 -2.73 3.27 -10.50
CA ASP A 33 -1.32 2.92 -10.71
C ASP A 33 -0.98 1.51 -10.22
N SER A 34 -1.78 0.94 -9.31
CA SER A 34 -1.55 -0.41 -8.76
C SER A 34 -1.82 -1.56 -9.74
N GLY A 35 -2.52 -1.28 -10.85
CA GLY A 35 -3.01 -2.31 -11.78
C GLY A 35 -4.09 -3.22 -11.19
N LEU A 36 -4.42 -3.08 -9.90
CA LEU A 36 -5.58 -3.69 -9.27
C LEU A 36 -6.81 -2.97 -9.85
N TYR A 37 -7.71 -3.66 -10.52
CA TYR A 37 -8.90 -3.07 -11.17
C TYR A 37 -8.59 -2.12 -12.35
N GLN A 38 -7.92 -2.58 -13.40
CA GLN A 38 -7.65 -1.78 -14.62
C GLN A 38 -8.86 -1.03 -15.21
N ASN A 39 -10.09 -1.54 -15.03
CA ASN A 39 -11.35 -0.91 -15.43
C ASN A 39 -12.18 -0.38 -14.23
N GLY A 40 -11.52 -0.05 -13.12
CA GLY A 40 -12.16 0.37 -11.88
C GLY A 40 -12.93 1.69 -12.04
N THR A 41 -14.09 1.75 -11.40
CA THR A 41 -14.86 2.98 -11.23
C THR A 41 -14.39 3.75 -10.00
N PRO A 42 -14.71 5.06 -9.88
CA PRO A 42 -14.41 5.83 -8.66
C PRO A 42 -14.84 5.13 -7.34
N ARG A 43 -15.92 4.35 -7.38
CA ARG A 43 -16.41 3.55 -6.24
C ARG A 43 -15.49 2.40 -5.87
N THR A 44 -14.99 1.67 -6.87
CA THR A 44 -14.01 0.57 -6.63
C THR A 44 -12.68 1.13 -6.15
N TRP A 45 -12.27 2.30 -6.63
CA TRP A 45 -11.08 3.00 -6.13
C TRP A 45 -11.21 3.49 -4.69
N ALA A 46 -12.39 3.99 -4.31
CA ALA A 46 -12.68 4.33 -2.93
C ALA A 46 -12.69 3.10 -2.01
N GLU A 47 -13.23 1.97 -2.46
CA GLU A 47 -13.15 0.68 -1.75
C GLU A 47 -11.71 0.17 -1.62
N LEU A 48 -10.88 0.36 -2.64
CA LEU A 48 -9.45 0.04 -2.62
C LEU A 48 -8.73 0.86 -1.56
N GLY A 49 -8.99 2.17 -1.53
CA GLY A 49 -8.53 3.06 -0.46
C GLY A 49 -9.01 2.61 0.92
N SER A 50 -10.28 2.24 1.07
CA SER A 50 -10.83 1.86 2.38
C SER A 50 -10.34 0.49 2.88
N SER A 51 -10.23 -0.51 1.99
CA SER A 51 -9.94 -1.90 2.37
C SER A 51 -8.46 -2.23 2.43
N LEU A 52 -7.63 -1.64 1.56
CA LEU A 52 -6.19 -1.92 1.49
C LEU A 52 -5.35 -0.89 2.23
N ILE A 53 -5.75 0.39 2.26
CA ILE A 53 -4.99 1.43 2.99
C ILE A 53 -5.31 1.39 4.48
N ARG A 54 -6.56 1.12 4.90
CA ARG A 54 -6.92 1.09 6.33
C ARG A 54 -6.06 0.12 7.17
N PRO A 55 -5.79 -1.13 6.74
CA PRO A 55 -4.87 -2.01 7.46
C PRO A 55 -3.44 -1.45 7.52
N LEU A 56 -2.98 -0.77 6.46
CA LEU A 56 -1.66 -0.13 6.41
C LEU A 56 -1.57 1.06 7.36
N LEU A 57 -2.65 1.84 7.50
CA LEU A 57 -2.76 2.92 8.49
C LEU A 57 -2.74 2.36 9.92
N ILE A 58 -3.53 1.31 10.20
CA ILE A 58 -3.55 0.65 11.52
C ILE A 58 -2.17 0.10 11.86
N ALA A 59 -1.46 -0.47 10.87
CA ALA A 59 -0.10 -0.99 11.05
C ALA A 59 0.97 0.11 11.10
N GLY A 60 0.63 1.38 10.83
CA GLY A 60 1.57 2.50 10.73
C GLY A 60 2.55 2.38 9.56
N ALA A 61 2.21 1.59 8.54
CA ALA A 61 3.00 1.41 7.31
C ALA A 61 2.70 2.49 6.25
N ALA A 62 1.54 3.13 6.36
CA ALA A 62 1.20 4.34 5.62
C ALA A 62 0.69 5.40 6.60
N ALA A 63 0.81 6.66 6.22
CA ALA A 63 0.24 7.80 6.95
C ALA A 63 -0.82 8.50 6.11
N LYS A 64 -1.78 9.16 6.77
CA LYS A 64 -2.80 9.98 6.13
C LYS A 64 -2.36 11.44 6.18
N CYS A 65 -2.35 12.09 5.02
CA CYS A 65 -1.99 13.49 4.84
C CYS A 65 -3.21 14.30 4.38
N GLY A 66 -3.42 15.47 4.98
CA GLY A 66 -4.45 16.43 4.58
C GLY A 66 -5.90 16.05 4.91
N ARG A 67 -6.82 16.94 4.51
CA ARG A 67 -8.27 16.85 4.83
C ARG A 67 -9.10 16.29 3.68
N LYS A 68 -9.04 16.84 2.46
CA LYS A 68 -9.72 16.34 1.23
C LYS A 68 -9.03 16.86 -0.06
N PRO A 69 -8.89 16.04 -1.13
CA PRO A 69 -9.04 14.59 -1.11
C PRO A 69 -8.03 13.98 -0.11
N LEU A 70 -8.40 12.86 0.50
CA LEU A 70 -7.49 12.16 1.42
C LEU A 70 -6.25 11.73 0.65
N ARG A 71 -5.08 12.06 1.19
CA ARG A 71 -3.81 11.65 0.65
C ARG A 71 -3.08 10.74 1.61
N PHE A 72 -2.17 9.96 1.07
CA PHE A 72 -1.42 8.95 1.78
C PHE A 72 0.04 8.99 1.36
N GLU A 73 0.93 8.72 2.30
CA GLU A 73 2.36 8.58 2.08
C GLU A 73 2.86 7.30 2.73
N ILE A 74 3.99 6.78 2.22
CA ILE A 74 4.67 5.66 2.85
C ILE A 74 5.47 6.15 4.07
N THR A 75 5.32 5.45 5.20
CA THR A 75 6.13 5.73 6.39
C THR A 75 7.43 4.93 6.32
N GLU A 76 8.39 5.27 7.17
CA GLU A 76 9.63 4.48 7.28
C GLU A 76 9.36 3.01 7.64
N ARG A 77 8.36 2.78 8.50
CA ARG A 77 7.90 1.43 8.82
C ARG A 77 7.33 0.71 7.59
N GLY A 78 6.64 1.42 6.71
CA GLY A 78 6.17 0.91 5.43
C GLY A 78 7.32 0.53 4.50
N ARG A 79 8.36 1.37 4.41
CA ARG A 79 9.58 1.09 3.62
C ARG A 79 10.27 -0.19 4.07
N ILE A 80 10.45 -0.35 5.38
CA ILE A 80 11.01 -1.57 5.97
C ILE A 80 10.12 -2.79 5.68
N ALA A 81 8.81 -2.66 5.83
CA ALA A 81 7.86 -3.76 5.60
C ALA A 81 7.90 -4.25 4.14
N ILE A 82 7.92 -3.34 3.15
CA ILE A 82 7.98 -3.74 1.74
C ILE A 82 9.36 -4.31 1.36
N ALA A 83 10.45 -3.81 1.94
CA ALA A 83 11.79 -4.38 1.73
C ALA A 83 11.86 -5.82 2.25
N LEU A 84 11.37 -6.09 3.46
CA LEU A 84 11.29 -7.43 4.03
C LEU A 84 10.39 -8.36 3.19
N PHE A 85 9.24 -7.87 2.73
CA PHE A 85 8.35 -8.64 1.85
C PHE A 85 9.05 -9.05 0.56
N LYS A 86 9.76 -8.12 -0.11
CA LYS A 86 10.54 -8.40 -1.34
C LYS A 86 11.64 -9.44 -1.09
N ALA A 87 12.39 -9.31 0.01
CA ALA A 87 13.44 -10.26 0.37
C ALA A 87 12.89 -11.67 0.58
N ILE A 88 11.77 -11.81 1.29
CA ILE A 88 11.11 -13.10 1.52
C ILE A 88 10.57 -13.68 0.20
N ALA A 89 9.94 -12.86 -0.65
CA ALA A 89 9.41 -13.29 -1.94
C ALA A 89 10.52 -13.80 -2.87
N ASN A 90 11.62 -13.07 -2.99
CA ASN A 90 12.77 -13.47 -3.82
C ASN A 90 13.44 -14.76 -3.33
N ARG A 91 13.52 -14.94 -2.01
CA ARG A 91 14.02 -16.18 -1.42
C ARG A 91 13.16 -17.39 -1.78
N LYS A 92 11.84 -17.23 -1.91
CA LYS A 92 10.94 -18.30 -2.33
C LYS A 92 11.06 -18.62 -3.83
N ALA A 93 11.33 -17.62 -4.66
CA ALA A 93 11.47 -17.81 -6.11
C ALA A 93 12.82 -18.47 -6.51
N SER A 94 13.82 -18.42 -5.62
CA SER A 94 15.15 -18.99 -5.85
C SER A 94 15.31 -20.43 -5.34
N LYS A 95 14.22 -21.04 -4.85
CA LYS A 95 14.16 -22.44 -4.41
C LYS A 95 13.29 -23.23 -5.38
#